data_AF-A0A1E3YPE1-F1
#
_entry.id   AF-A0A1E3YPE1-F1
#
_cell.length_a   1.000
_cell.length_b   1.000
_cell.length_c   1.000
_cell.angle_alpha   90.00
_cell.angle_beta   90.00
_cell.angle_gamma   90.00
#
_symmetry.space_group_name_H-M   'P 1'
#
loop_
_entity.id
_entity.type
_entity.pdbx_description
1 polymer ?
#
loop_
_entity_poly.entity_id
_entity_poly.type
_entity_poly.pdbx_seq_one_letter_code
_entity_poly.pdbx_strand_id
1 'polypeptide(L)'
;MKKLVWILILLAIVGGGGYYYYSSRNAVEPPQIVKMAVTQGDVTEYVQATGTLEAIRTVQVGPQVSGTILWLGADFNDMVREGQVIARLDPSLLQTQVDIQSANIERQETDIASQRIQLQDAERSLKRTQELFEKGLSNQTQLEQADLAVKTREAQIASAEKQLVQARANMSQAQLNVSYTEVKSPIDGVIVNRRVDIGQSVQSSMNITPFFDIATNLRNLRLAAGVDEAEIGKIRPGMDVTFQVDTYQGQTFHGTVENVRLNATTQNNVVTYPVWISVPNDDLRLRPSLTATLRIIVNTAANVVRIPNQALRFRPSTDMYAALGLTPPEPPAGGRGMGRNGGGAPGAAGAEAPAVAAAPPAPAGQPPAAAPAAGQATGARAQQAAMTVPGDGRGGFPAGMGNGRGGRGGFANLSPEERERMMAAGGRNGTGVAGAGRGGRNTGASAAFASMTQAAPGQKIDSLFAPLQVRPQPGTVWTWDEATKTLKDIRVTTGVFDSQFSQLLSGDIAVGQELVTNIIVPVTSAQRQQQQNIFGQQPGRGGFGGPGGFGGGRGGGRGGF
;
A
#
# COMPACT_ATOMS: atom_id res chain seq x y z
N MET A 1 -32.89 -1.47 -96.73
CA MET A 1 -31.96 -2.43 -96.07
C MET A 1 -30.96 -1.77 -95.11
N LYS A 2 -30.37 -0.60 -95.41
CA LYS A 2 -29.38 0.06 -94.53
C LYS A 2 -29.89 0.46 -93.12
N LYS A 3 -31.16 0.82 -92.95
CA LYS A 3 -31.75 1.22 -91.65
C LYS A 3 -31.98 0.06 -90.67
N LEU A 4 -32.21 -1.16 -91.19
CA LEU A 4 -32.40 -2.37 -90.37
C LEU A 4 -31.08 -2.85 -89.73
N VAL A 5 -29.96 -2.66 -90.43
CA VAL A 5 -28.63 -3.00 -89.92
C VAL A 5 -28.25 -2.13 -88.71
N TRP A 6 -28.58 -0.83 -88.75
CA TRP A 6 -28.32 0.08 -87.63
C TRP A 6 -29.16 -0.23 -86.38
N ILE A 7 -30.40 -0.67 -86.56
CA ILE A 7 -31.26 -1.08 -85.43
C ILE A 7 -30.73 -2.35 -84.77
N LEU A 8 -30.25 -3.32 -85.55
CA LEU A 8 -29.64 -4.55 -85.02
C LEU A 8 -28.33 -4.28 -84.26
N ILE A 9 -27.48 -3.36 -84.76
CA ILE A 9 -26.26 -2.96 -84.06
C ILE A 9 -26.58 -2.27 -82.73
N LEU A 10 -27.58 -1.37 -82.71
CA LEU A 10 -27.98 -0.69 -81.48
C LEU A 10 -28.57 -1.65 -80.46
N LEU A 11 -29.35 -2.64 -80.90
CA LEU A 11 -29.92 -3.68 -80.04
C LEU A 11 -28.83 -4.65 -79.52
N ALA A 12 -27.78 -4.93 -80.31
CA ALA A 12 -26.62 -5.70 -79.86
C ALA A 12 -25.76 -4.92 -78.83
N ILE A 13 -25.62 -3.60 -78.99
CA ILE A 13 -24.91 -2.75 -78.02
C ILE A 13 -25.70 -2.61 -76.72
N VAL A 14 -27.04 -2.45 -76.79
CA VAL A 14 -27.89 -2.38 -75.60
C VAL A 14 -28.00 -3.76 -74.92
N GLY A 15 -28.08 -4.85 -75.68
CA GLY A 15 -28.06 -6.21 -75.15
C GLY A 15 -26.71 -6.60 -74.55
N GLY A 16 -25.60 -6.25 -75.22
CA GLY A 16 -24.24 -6.45 -74.73
C GLY A 16 -23.92 -5.57 -73.52
N GLY A 17 -24.37 -4.32 -73.53
CA GLY A 17 -24.24 -3.40 -72.40
C GLY A 17 -25.10 -3.82 -71.21
N GLY A 18 -26.31 -4.31 -71.45
CA GLY A 18 -27.20 -4.88 -70.42
C GLY A 18 -26.65 -6.17 -69.82
N TYR A 19 -26.09 -7.05 -70.65
CA TYR A 19 -25.42 -8.28 -70.19
C TYR A 19 -24.15 -7.97 -69.41
N TYR A 20 -23.32 -7.03 -69.88
CA TYR A 20 -22.13 -6.58 -69.16
C TYR A 20 -22.48 -5.92 -67.83
N TYR A 21 -23.50 -5.06 -67.80
CA TYR A 21 -23.97 -4.42 -66.58
C TYR A 21 -24.58 -5.42 -65.56
N TYR A 22 -25.31 -6.42 -66.04
CA TYR A 22 -25.84 -7.50 -65.20
C TYR A 22 -24.74 -8.45 -64.70
N SER A 23 -23.78 -8.80 -65.56
CA SER A 23 -22.66 -9.67 -65.24
C SER A 23 -21.67 -8.99 -64.27
N SER A 24 -21.37 -7.70 -64.44
CA SER A 24 -20.53 -6.94 -63.51
C SER A 24 -21.17 -6.70 -62.14
N ARG A 25 -22.51 -6.67 -62.01
CA ARG A 25 -23.18 -6.62 -60.69
C ARG A 25 -23.17 -7.96 -59.94
N ASN A 26 -23.07 -9.06 -60.68
CA ASN A 26 -23.04 -10.43 -60.14
C ASN A 26 -21.62 -11.01 -60.08
N ALA A 27 -20.61 -10.24 -60.49
CA ALA A 27 -19.22 -10.62 -60.31
C ALA A 27 -18.90 -10.58 -58.81
N VAL A 28 -18.91 -11.76 -58.19
CA VAL A 28 -18.40 -11.97 -56.83
C VAL A 28 -16.92 -11.59 -56.88
N GLU A 29 -16.54 -10.52 -56.17
CA GLU A 29 -15.12 -10.19 -56.00
C GLU A 29 -14.39 -11.44 -55.48
N PRO A 30 -13.17 -11.75 -55.96
CA PRO A 30 -12.46 -12.90 -55.45
C PRO A 30 -12.11 -12.67 -53.96
N PRO A 31 -12.15 -13.72 -53.12
CA PRO A 31 -11.72 -13.60 -51.73
C PRO A 31 -10.27 -13.13 -51.66
N GLN A 32 -10.00 -12.16 -50.80
CA GLN A 32 -8.65 -11.61 -50.63
C GLN A 32 -7.94 -12.35 -49.50
N ILE A 33 -6.81 -12.98 -49.82
CA ILE A 33 -5.97 -13.68 -48.86
C ILE A 33 -4.93 -12.69 -48.34
N VAL A 34 -5.04 -12.34 -47.06
CA VAL A 34 -4.07 -11.49 -46.38
C VAL A 34 -2.92 -12.38 -45.91
N LYS A 35 -1.72 -12.07 -46.39
CA LYS A 35 -0.49 -12.81 -46.11
C LYS A 35 0.49 -11.91 -45.36
N MET A 36 1.28 -12.49 -44.47
CA MET A 36 2.42 -11.82 -43.82
C MET A 36 3.65 -12.72 -43.88
N ALA A 37 4.79 -12.13 -44.22
CA ALA A 37 6.05 -12.84 -44.29
C ALA A 37 6.63 -13.14 -42.91
N VAL A 38 7.27 -14.31 -42.78
CA VAL A 38 8.09 -14.68 -41.64
C VAL A 38 9.39 -13.88 -41.69
N THR A 39 9.76 -13.23 -40.59
CA THR A 39 10.97 -12.39 -40.54
C THR A 39 11.96 -12.93 -39.53
N GLN A 40 13.21 -12.50 -39.63
CA GLN A 40 14.22 -12.77 -38.62
C GLN A 40 14.46 -11.52 -37.77
N GLY A 41 14.64 -11.69 -36.46
CA GLY A 41 15.03 -10.63 -35.54
C GLY A 41 14.73 -10.96 -34.09
N ASP A 42 14.82 -9.96 -33.22
CA ASP A 42 14.66 -10.15 -31.79
C ASP A 42 13.18 -10.19 -31.40
N VAL A 43 12.87 -11.00 -30.38
CA VAL A 43 11.55 -11.10 -29.73
C VAL A 43 11.76 -10.97 -28.23
N THR A 44 11.11 -9.98 -27.62
CA THR A 44 11.24 -9.69 -26.19
C THR A 44 9.87 -9.75 -25.53
N GLU A 45 9.69 -10.71 -24.62
CA GLU A 45 8.52 -10.78 -23.75
C GLU A 45 8.71 -9.77 -22.62
N TYR A 46 7.76 -8.85 -22.47
CA TYR A 46 7.76 -7.88 -21.38
C TYR A 46 6.41 -7.85 -20.66
N VAL A 47 6.46 -7.58 -19.35
CA VAL A 47 5.29 -7.25 -18.55
C VAL A 47 5.19 -5.74 -18.45
N GLN A 48 4.05 -5.20 -18.86
CA GLN A 48 3.77 -3.77 -18.72
C GLN A 48 3.13 -3.50 -17.36
N ALA A 49 3.63 -2.49 -16.67
CA ALA A 49 3.04 -2.01 -15.44
C ALA A 49 3.16 -0.48 -15.33
N THR A 50 2.48 0.08 -14.35
CA THR A 50 2.59 1.48 -13.98
C THR A 50 3.08 1.57 -12.54
N GLY A 51 3.85 2.61 -12.26
CA GLY A 51 4.42 2.82 -10.94
C GLY A 51 4.74 4.28 -10.67
N THR A 52 5.09 4.56 -9.43
CA THR A 52 5.49 5.88 -8.97
C THR A 52 6.92 5.86 -8.47
N LEU A 53 7.72 6.86 -8.85
CA LEU A 53 9.06 7.03 -8.30
C LEU A 53 8.96 7.53 -6.86
N GLU A 54 9.72 6.91 -5.97
CA GLU A 54 9.82 7.24 -4.55
C GLU A 54 11.30 7.43 -4.19
N ALA A 55 11.56 8.21 -3.15
CA ALA A 55 12.88 8.18 -2.53
C ALA A 55 13.08 6.83 -1.83
N ILE A 56 14.32 6.33 -1.80
CA ILE A 56 14.64 5.03 -1.17
C ILE A 56 14.22 5.01 0.30
N ARG A 57 14.49 6.11 1.00
CA ARG A 57 14.18 6.27 2.41
C ARG A 57 13.58 7.66 2.62
N THR A 58 12.38 7.69 3.18
CA THR A 58 11.74 8.92 3.64
C THR A 58 11.50 8.79 5.13
N VAL A 59 11.90 9.79 5.90
CA VAL A 59 11.69 9.85 7.35
C VAL A 59 10.77 11.01 7.67
N GLN A 60 9.72 10.71 8.43
CA GLN A 60 8.78 11.70 8.92
C GLN A 60 9.29 12.24 10.25
N VAL A 61 9.52 13.55 10.34
CA VAL A 61 10.05 14.21 11.52
C VAL A 61 8.97 15.09 12.12
N GLY A 62 8.68 14.89 13.41
CA GLY A 62 7.66 15.63 14.15
C GLY A 62 8.10 16.01 15.56
N PRO A 63 7.28 16.80 16.27
CA PRO A 63 7.57 17.27 17.61
C PRO A 63 7.36 16.13 18.61
N GLN A 64 8.22 16.07 19.63
CA GLN A 64 8.03 15.13 20.75
C GLN A 64 7.27 15.81 21.91
N VAL A 65 7.30 17.14 21.97
CA VAL A 65 6.65 17.96 23.00
C VAL A 65 5.63 18.92 22.37
N SER A 66 4.59 19.27 23.12
CA SER A 66 3.60 20.26 22.71
C SER A 66 4.16 21.68 22.82
N GLY A 67 3.74 22.58 21.94
CA GLY A 67 4.15 23.97 21.96
C GLY A 67 3.76 24.71 20.68
N THR A 68 4.05 26.01 20.63
CA THR A 68 3.86 26.83 19.43
C THR A 68 5.16 26.91 18.65
N ILE A 69 5.10 26.81 17.33
CA ILE A 69 6.29 26.93 16.47
C ILE A 69 6.75 28.38 16.44
N LEU A 70 7.94 28.67 16.97
CA LEU A 70 8.52 30.02 16.97
C LEU A 70 9.35 30.28 15.72
N TRP A 71 10.02 29.25 15.20
CA TRP A 71 10.97 29.39 14.12
C TRP A 71 11.09 28.11 13.29
N LEU A 72 11.23 28.29 11.98
CA LEU A 72 11.50 27.23 11.00
C LEU A 72 12.84 27.55 10.34
N GLY A 73 13.74 26.57 10.36
CA GLY A 73 15.12 26.69 9.87
C GLY A 73 15.38 26.06 8.52
N ALA A 74 14.37 25.41 7.94
CA ALA A 74 14.46 24.78 6.64
C ALA A 74 13.08 24.76 5.98
N ASP A 75 13.07 24.92 4.66
CA ASP A 75 11.86 24.88 3.85
C ASP A 75 11.85 23.69 2.89
N PHE A 76 10.75 23.50 2.15
CA PHE A 76 10.69 22.51 1.09
C PHE A 76 11.82 22.73 0.06
N ASN A 77 12.35 21.63 -0.47
CA ASN A 77 13.51 21.57 -1.36
C ASN A 77 14.88 21.92 -0.72
N ASP A 78 14.94 22.34 0.53
CA ASP A 78 16.22 22.60 1.18
C ASP A 78 16.94 21.29 1.53
N MET A 79 18.27 21.32 1.39
CA MET A 79 19.15 20.26 1.87
C MET A 79 19.43 20.44 3.36
N VAL A 80 19.27 19.37 4.12
CA VAL A 80 19.51 19.33 5.56
C VAL A 80 20.51 18.23 5.90
N ARG A 81 21.29 18.47 6.96
CA ARG A 81 22.22 17.49 7.51
C ARG A 81 21.66 16.81 8.75
N GLU A 82 22.13 15.61 9.04
CA GLU A 82 21.84 14.92 10.29
C GLU A 82 22.23 15.82 11.49
N GLY A 83 21.33 15.92 12.47
CA GLY A 83 21.49 16.76 13.66
C GLY A 83 21.19 18.25 13.46
N GLN A 84 20.98 18.72 12.22
CA GLN A 84 20.63 20.12 11.96
C GLN A 84 19.26 20.46 12.54
N VAL A 85 19.16 21.59 13.25
CA VAL A 85 17.89 22.10 13.79
C VAL A 85 17.06 22.67 12.63
N ILE A 86 15.89 22.09 12.41
CA ILE A 86 14.98 22.44 11.31
C ILE A 86 13.72 23.16 11.80
N ALA A 87 13.36 23.04 13.08
CA ALA A 87 12.32 23.84 13.71
C ALA A 87 12.57 24.02 15.21
N ARG A 88 12.02 25.10 15.78
CA ARG A 88 12.03 25.38 17.22
C ARG A 88 10.63 25.69 17.72
N LEU A 89 10.24 25.02 18.78
CA LEU A 89 9.02 25.30 19.54
C LEU A 89 9.32 26.27 20.68
N ASP A 90 8.27 26.93 21.18
CA ASP A 90 8.34 27.80 22.36
C ASP A 90 8.74 27.00 23.61
N PRO A 91 9.95 27.25 24.19
CA PRO A 91 10.41 26.53 25.36
C PRO A 91 9.89 27.11 26.66
N SER A 92 9.18 28.25 26.67
CA SER A 92 8.92 29.05 27.89
C SER A 92 8.32 28.24 29.05
N LEU A 93 7.33 27.39 28.77
CA LEU A 93 6.71 26.53 29.79
C LEU A 93 7.67 25.45 30.31
N LEU A 94 8.46 24.85 29.42
CA LEU A 94 9.40 23.80 29.78
C LEU A 94 10.63 24.37 30.49
N GLN A 95 11.06 25.58 30.13
CA GLN A 95 12.12 26.31 30.81
C GLN A 95 11.69 26.67 32.23
N THR A 96 10.45 27.14 32.42
CA THR A 96 9.89 27.38 33.75
C THR A 96 9.94 26.11 34.62
N GLN A 97 9.69 24.94 34.02
CA GLN A 97 9.79 23.67 34.73
C GLN A 97 11.23 23.36 35.16
N VAL A 98 12.23 23.65 34.31
CA VAL A 98 13.65 23.53 34.67
C VAL A 98 13.98 24.44 35.86
N ASP A 99 13.51 25.67 35.84
CA ASP A 99 13.76 26.66 36.90
C ASP A 99 13.16 26.21 38.25
N ILE A 100 11.94 25.65 38.23
CA ILE A 100 11.30 25.05 39.41
C ILE A 100 12.12 23.87 39.94
N GLN A 101 12.65 23.00 39.06
CA GLN A 101 13.47 21.87 39.51
C GLN A 101 14.84 22.31 40.05
N SER A 102 15.46 23.35 39.48
CA SER A 102 16.70 23.90 40.05
C SER A 102 16.48 24.50 41.43
N ALA A 103 15.37 25.22 41.66
CA ALA A 103 15.04 25.75 42.98
C ALA A 103 14.77 24.63 44.01
N ASN A 104 14.22 23.49 43.56
CA ASN A 104 14.05 22.33 44.43
C ASN A 104 15.40 21.71 44.82
N ILE A 105 16.36 21.62 43.90
CA ILE A 105 17.73 21.16 44.22
C ILE A 105 18.37 22.06 45.28
N GLU A 106 18.29 23.38 45.13
CA GLU A 106 18.82 24.34 46.11
C GLU A 106 18.19 24.17 47.49
N ARG A 107 16.88 23.90 47.55
CA ARG A 107 16.18 23.56 48.79
C ARG A 107 16.73 22.29 49.44
N GLN A 108 16.94 21.22 48.66
CA GLN A 108 17.49 19.96 49.19
C GLN A 108 18.93 20.12 49.67
N GLU A 109 19.75 20.92 48.96
CA GLU A 109 21.12 21.20 49.37
C GLU A 109 21.16 22.00 50.69
N THR A 110 20.24 22.95 50.85
CA THR A 110 20.07 23.70 52.11
C THR A 110 19.61 22.79 53.25
N ASP A 111 18.69 21.85 53.00
CA ASP A 111 18.26 20.88 54.01
C ASP A 111 19.43 19.99 54.45
N ILE A 112 20.20 19.43 53.52
CA ILE A 112 21.41 18.64 53.83
C ILE A 112 22.40 19.46 54.66
N ALA A 113 22.63 20.73 54.31
CA ALA A 113 23.50 21.61 55.08
C ALA A 113 22.99 21.79 56.52
N SER A 114 21.67 21.96 56.70
CA SER A 114 21.06 22.05 58.03
C SER A 114 21.18 20.74 58.83
N GLN A 115 20.98 19.58 58.19
CA GLN A 115 21.14 18.27 58.83
C GLN A 115 22.59 18.01 59.23
N ARG A 116 23.58 18.47 58.45
CA ARG A 116 25.00 18.40 58.78
C ARG A 116 25.34 19.23 60.01
N ILE A 117 24.76 20.42 60.17
CA ILE A 117 24.92 21.22 61.39
C ILE A 117 24.35 20.48 62.61
N GLN A 118 23.19 19.84 62.46
CA GLN A 118 22.58 19.04 63.54
C GLN A 118 23.39 17.78 63.88
N LEU A 119 23.99 17.13 62.88
CA LEU A 119 24.91 16.01 63.10
C LEU A 119 26.13 16.48 63.90
N GLN A 120 26.76 17.59 63.50
CA GLN A 120 27.92 18.14 64.20
C GLN A 120 27.60 18.46 65.67
N ASP A 121 26.38 18.95 65.95
CA ASP A 121 25.96 19.18 67.33
C ASP A 121 25.77 17.88 68.12
N ALA A 122 25.15 16.87 67.51
CA ALA A 122 24.99 15.54 68.10
C ALA A 122 26.35 14.87 68.38
N GLU A 123 27.32 14.98 67.47
CA GLU A 123 28.68 14.47 67.64
C GLU A 123 29.41 15.15 68.80
N ARG A 124 29.31 16.48 68.92
CA ARG A 124 29.88 17.23 70.06
C ARG A 124 29.24 16.80 71.38
N SER A 125 27.92 16.57 71.38
CA SER A 125 27.20 16.07 72.55
C SER A 125 27.63 14.65 72.94
N LEU A 126 27.76 13.75 71.96
CA LEU A 126 28.28 12.40 72.17
C LEU A 126 29.68 12.42 72.76
N LYS A 127 30.60 13.22 72.20
CA LYS A 127 31.96 13.37 72.71
C LYS A 127 31.96 13.85 74.17
N ARG A 128 31.14 14.84 74.51
CA ARG A 128 31.01 15.34 75.89
C ARG A 128 30.49 14.26 76.83
N THR A 129 29.50 13.48 76.41
CA THR A 129 28.91 12.40 77.22
C THR A 129 29.90 11.24 77.39
N GLN A 130 30.69 10.91 76.36
CA GLN A 130 31.80 9.94 76.43
C GLN A 130 32.83 10.35 77.48
N GLU A 131 33.32 11.60 77.44
CA GLU A 131 34.28 12.13 78.42
C GLU A 131 33.73 12.09 79.86
N LEU A 132 32.42 12.30 80.05
CA LEU A 132 31.77 12.20 81.36
C LEU A 132 31.60 10.76 81.82
N PHE A 133 31.28 9.84 80.91
CA PHE A 133 31.16 8.41 81.20
C PHE A 133 32.49 7.81 81.63
N GLU A 134 33.59 8.15 80.95
CA GLU A 134 34.96 7.74 81.32
C GLU A 134 35.38 8.22 82.71
N LYS A 135 34.86 9.38 83.15
CA LYS A 135 35.09 9.94 84.49
C LYS A 135 34.13 9.36 85.55
N GLY A 136 33.25 8.42 85.19
CA GLY A 136 32.25 7.83 86.08
C GLY A 136 31.09 8.78 86.44
N LEU A 137 30.92 9.88 85.69
CA LEU A 137 29.92 10.94 85.95
C LEU A 137 28.65 10.81 85.09
N SER A 138 28.60 9.84 84.17
CA SER A 138 27.45 9.53 83.31
C SER A 138 27.15 8.03 83.32
N ASN A 139 25.93 7.64 82.98
CA ASN A 139 25.51 6.23 82.94
C ASN A 139 25.51 5.68 81.49
N GLN A 140 25.54 4.36 81.37
CA GLN A 140 25.59 3.67 80.06
C GLN A 140 24.41 4.06 79.14
N THR A 141 23.22 4.25 79.71
CA THR A 141 22.02 4.64 78.97
C THR A 141 22.17 6.02 78.31
N GLN A 142 22.81 6.99 78.97
CA GLN A 142 23.06 8.32 78.39
C GLN A 142 24.04 8.25 77.21
N LEU A 143 25.07 7.40 77.31
CA LEU A 143 26.02 7.18 76.22
C LEU A 143 25.34 6.56 74.99
N GLU A 144 24.54 5.51 75.19
CA GLU A 144 23.78 4.85 74.12
C GLU A 144 22.76 5.78 73.46
N GLN A 145 22.10 6.65 74.24
CA GLN A 145 21.19 7.66 73.70
C GLN A 145 21.92 8.69 72.81
N ALA A 146 23.10 9.13 73.22
CA ALA A 146 23.89 10.07 72.44
C ALA A 146 24.43 9.42 71.14
N ASP A 147 24.82 8.14 71.19
CA ASP A 147 25.24 7.38 70.00
C ASP A 147 24.09 7.17 69.02
N LEU A 148 22.91 6.79 69.54
CA LEU A 148 21.70 6.66 68.74
C LEU A 148 21.29 7.98 68.08
N ALA A 149 21.49 9.11 68.77
CA ALA A 149 21.22 10.43 68.21
C ALA A 149 22.11 10.74 66.99
N VAL A 150 23.42 10.45 67.07
CA VAL A 150 24.35 10.59 65.93
C VAL A 150 23.90 9.70 64.76
N LYS A 151 23.69 8.40 65.00
CA LYS A 151 23.24 7.45 63.96
C LYS A 151 21.92 7.87 63.30
N THR A 152 21.01 8.47 64.08
CA THR A 152 19.74 9.00 63.55
C THR A 152 19.98 10.18 62.63
N ARG A 153 20.91 11.10 62.97
CA ARG A 153 21.27 12.23 62.10
C ARG A 153 22.01 11.79 60.84
N GLU A 154 22.90 10.80 60.94
CA GLU A 154 23.54 10.19 59.78
C GLU A 154 22.51 9.58 58.82
N ALA A 155 21.53 8.83 59.36
CA ALA A 155 20.45 8.26 58.56
C ALA A 155 19.56 9.35 57.90
N GLN A 156 19.34 10.47 58.57
CA GLN A 156 18.61 11.61 58.02
C GLN A 156 19.38 12.28 56.87
N ILE A 157 20.70 12.49 57.01
CA ILE A 157 21.55 13.00 55.92
C ILE A 157 21.52 12.03 54.74
N ALA A 158 21.69 10.73 54.99
CA ALA A 158 21.64 9.73 53.93
C ALA A 158 20.30 9.75 53.17
N SER A 159 19.17 9.94 53.88
CA SER A 159 17.84 10.10 53.29
C SER A 159 17.74 11.38 52.45
N ALA A 160 18.19 12.52 52.98
CA ALA A 160 18.18 13.80 52.28
C ALA A 160 19.07 13.77 51.02
N GLU A 161 20.22 13.08 51.08
CA GLU A 161 21.06 12.85 49.90
C GLU A 161 20.35 12.03 48.81
N LYS A 162 19.51 11.04 49.19
CA LYS A 162 18.69 10.32 48.20
C LYS A 162 17.60 11.21 47.59
N GLN A 163 17.01 12.12 48.38
CA GLN A 163 16.06 13.11 47.88
C GLN A 163 16.73 14.09 46.90
N LEU A 164 17.96 14.50 47.16
CA LEU A 164 18.76 15.32 46.24
C LEU A 164 19.02 14.58 44.91
N VAL A 165 19.38 13.29 44.95
CA VAL A 165 19.55 12.48 43.73
C VAL A 165 18.25 12.42 42.92
N GLN A 166 17.10 12.24 43.59
CA GLN A 166 15.79 12.27 42.94
C GLN A 166 15.49 13.63 42.31
N ALA A 167 15.76 14.74 43.02
CA ALA A 167 15.57 16.09 42.50
C ALA A 167 16.45 16.36 41.26
N ARG A 168 17.69 15.89 41.26
CA ARG A 168 18.60 15.97 40.10
C ARG A 168 18.08 15.17 38.90
N ALA A 169 17.53 13.97 39.13
CA ALA A 169 16.90 13.19 38.06
C ALA A 169 15.70 13.92 37.44
N ASN A 170 14.86 14.57 38.26
CA ASN A 170 13.73 15.38 37.78
C ASN A 170 14.19 16.60 36.98
N MET A 171 15.27 17.27 37.39
CA MET A 171 15.87 18.37 36.62
C MET A 171 16.39 17.89 35.26
N SER A 172 17.09 16.75 35.23
CA SER A 172 17.57 16.16 33.98
C SER A 172 16.42 15.83 33.03
N GLN A 173 15.31 15.28 33.54
CA GLN A 173 14.11 15.04 32.74
C GLN A 173 13.51 16.35 32.18
N ALA A 174 13.44 17.41 33.00
CA ALA A 174 12.95 18.71 32.56
C ALA A 174 13.85 19.30 31.45
N GLN A 175 15.17 19.16 31.58
CA GLN A 175 16.15 19.59 30.56
C GLN A 175 16.01 18.80 29.25
N LEU A 176 15.77 17.49 29.32
CA LEU A 176 15.49 16.68 28.14
C LEU A 176 14.24 17.16 27.41
N ASN A 177 13.17 17.48 28.15
CA ASN A 177 11.96 18.04 27.56
C ASN A 177 12.23 19.37 26.85
N VAL A 178 13.08 20.25 27.41
CA VAL A 178 13.52 21.47 26.73
C VAL A 178 14.31 21.12 25.46
N SER A 179 15.19 20.13 25.48
CA SER A 179 15.94 19.73 24.28
C SER A 179 15.04 19.23 23.14
N TYR A 180 13.88 18.67 23.46
CA TYR A 180 12.87 18.25 22.48
C TYR A 180 12.08 19.40 21.85
N THR A 181 12.24 20.64 22.33
CA THR A 181 11.71 21.83 21.66
C THR A 181 12.48 22.15 20.37
N GLU A 182 13.72 21.68 20.25
CA GLU A 182 14.50 21.74 19.03
C GLU A 182 14.26 20.47 18.20
N VAL A 183 13.55 20.63 17.08
CA VAL A 183 13.33 19.53 16.13
C VAL A 183 14.55 19.46 15.22
N LYS A 184 15.24 18.33 15.25
CA LYS A 184 16.47 18.06 14.46
C LYS A 184 16.21 17.04 13.37
N SER A 185 16.94 17.13 12.27
CA SER A 185 16.91 16.10 11.22
C SER A 185 17.61 14.82 11.70
N PRO A 186 16.99 13.63 11.59
CA PRO A 186 17.63 12.36 11.95
C PRO A 186 18.50 11.77 10.84
N ILE A 187 18.50 12.36 9.64
CA ILE A 187 19.25 11.89 8.47
C ILE A 187 19.72 13.06 7.61
N ASP A 188 20.78 12.87 6.83
CA ASP A 188 21.10 13.76 5.72
C ASP A 188 20.10 13.57 4.57
N GLY A 189 19.59 14.67 4.00
CA GLY A 189 18.57 14.57 2.96
C GLY A 189 18.03 15.91 2.46
N VAL A 190 16.96 15.82 1.69
CA VAL A 190 16.20 16.97 1.19
C VAL A 190 14.82 16.95 1.80
N ILE A 191 14.32 18.12 2.22
CA ILE A 191 12.94 18.25 2.69
C ILE A 191 12.00 18.16 1.49
N VAL A 192 11.20 17.09 1.44
CA VAL A 192 10.20 16.85 0.39
C VAL A 192 8.92 17.62 0.68
N ASN A 193 8.53 17.68 1.94
CA ASN A 193 7.28 18.29 2.35
C ASN A 193 7.41 18.96 3.72
N ARG A 194 6.74 20.10 3.88
CA ARG A 194 6.58 20.84 5.14
C ARG A 194 5.09 21.00 5.40
N ARG A 195 4.62 20.45 6.52
CA ARG A 195 3.18 20.43 6.89
C ARG A 195 2.79 21.45 7.95
N VAL A 196 3.70 22.32 8.35
CA VAL A 196 3.51 23.28 9.44
C VAL A 196 4.04 24.66 9.11
N ASP A 197 3.49 25.66 9.79
CA ASP A 197 3.86 27.07 9.66
C ASP A 197 4.21 27.71 11.01
N ILE A 198 4.99 28.79 10.96
CA ILE A 198 5.35 29.59 12.14
C ILE A 198 4.07 30.14 12.79
N GLY A 199 3.98 30.06 14.12
CA GLY A 199 2.83 30.48 14.89
C GLY A 199 1.75 29.41 15.06
N GLN A 200 1.85 28.27 14.37
CA GLN A 200 0.95 27.15 14.58
C GLN A 200 1.22 26.49 15.95
N SER A 201 0.15 26.23 16.69
CA SER A 201 0.22 25.44 17.93
C SER A 201 0.12 23.96 17.62
N VAL A 202 1.00 23.17 18.21
CA VAL A 202 1.05 21.72 18.03
C VAL A 202 0.88 21.03 19.36
N GLN A 203 0.05 19.99 19.35
CA GLN A 203 -0.17 19.15 20.51
C GLN A 203 0.48 17.79 20.25
N SER A 204 1.44 17.42 21.09
CA SER A 204 1.98 16.07 21.15
C SER A 204 0.88 15.16 21.71
N SER A 205 0.10 14.56 20.81
CA SER A 205 -0.99 13.61 21.09
C SER A 205 -0.64 12.22 20.54
N MET A 206 -1.50 11.21 20.74
CA MET A 206 -1.26 9.85 20.20
C MET A 206 -1.08 9.81 18.68
N ASN A 207 -1.52 10.85 17.95
CA ASN A 207 -1.30 11.00 16.52
C ASN A 207 -0.35 12.19 16.29
N ILE A 208 0.96 11.91 16.23
CA ILE A 208 1.96 12.93 15.92
C ILE A 208 1.84 13.28 14.44
N THR A 209 1.36 14.48 14.14
CA THR A 209 1.44 15.03 12.78
C THR A 209 2.89 15.37 12.48
N PRO A 210 3.53 14.76 11.47
CA PRO A 210 4.91 15.09 11.14
C PRO A 210 5.00 16.50 10.58
N PHE A 211 6.01 17.24 10.99
CA PHE A 211 6.32 18.57 10.46
C PHE A 211 6.94 18.49 9.08
N PHE A 212 7.88 17.55 8.91
CA PHE A 212 8.66 17.42 7.68
C PHE A 212 8.71 15.98 7.21
N ASP A 213 8.71 15.79 5.90
CA ASP A 213 9.10 14.55 5.25
C ASP A 213 10.50 14.75 4.65
N ILE A 214 11.50 14.03 5.15
CA ILE A 214 12.90 14.15 4.71
C ILE A 214 13.26 12.91 3.89
N ALA A 215 13.62 13.11 2.63
CA ALA A 215 14.07 12.04 1.75
C ALA A 215 15.60 11.94 1.75
N THR A 216 16.13 10.74 1.96
CA THR A 216 17.54 10.45 1.77
C THR A 216 17.85 10.35 0.27
N ASN A 217 18.96 10.98 -0.13
CA ASN A 217 19.66 10.77 -1.41
C ASN A 217 18.76 10.59 -2.65
N LEU A 218 18.50 11.69 -3.37
CA LEU A 218 17.72 11.67 -4.61
C LEU A 218 18.49 11.11 -5.83
N ARG A 219 19.78 10.78 -5.68
CA ARG A 219 20.58 10.19 -6.77
C ARG A 219 20.21 8.74 -7.05
N ASN A 220 19.59 8.05 -6.10
CA ASN A 220 19.04 6.73 -6.32
C ASN A 220 17.58 6.76 -5.89
N LEU A 221 16.69 6.49 -6.82
CA LEU A 221 15.26 6.43 -6.59
C LEU A 221 14.79 4.98 -6.62
N ARG A 222 13.63 4.75 -6.01
CA ARG A 222 12.93 3.48 -6.07
C ARG A 222 11.65 3.67 -6.84
N LEU A 223 11.47 2.94 -7.92
CA LEU A 223 10.20 2.90 -8.63
C LEU A 223 9.33 1.80 -8.00
N ALA A 224 8.22 2.20 -7.39
CA ALA A 224 7.22 1.30 -6.82
C ALA A 224 6.14 1.04 -7.88
N ALA A 225 6.19 -0.15 -8.49
CA ALA A 225 5.29 -0.56 -9.55
C ALA A 225 4.23 -1.54 -9.05
N GLY A 226 2.97 -1.35 -9.44
CA GLY A 226 1.91 -2.33 -9.19
C GLY A 226 1.80 -3.30 -10.36
N VAL A 227 2.13 -4.57 -10.14
CA VAL A 227 2.00 -5.62 -11.17
C VAL A 227 0.77 -6.48 -10.87
N ASP A 228 0.00 -6.81 -11.92
CA ASP A 228 -1.18 -7.67 -11.83
C ASP A 228 -0.85 -9.10 -11.32
N GLU A 229 -1.77 -9.70 -10.59
CA GLU A 229 -1.70 -11.09 -10.11
C GLU A 229 -1.45 -12.11 -11.23
N ALA A 230 -1.95 -11.88 -12.44
CA ALA A 230 -1.75 -12.79 -13.57
C ALA A 230 -0.29 -12.85 -14.06
N GLU A 231 0.48 -11.76 -13.86
CA GLU A 231 1.81 -11.58 -14.43
C GLU A 231 2.93 -11.63 -13.38
N ILE A 232 2.62 -11.43 -12.09
CA ILE A 232 3.62 -11.39 -11.01
C ILE A 232 4.47 -12.66 -10.91
N GLY A 233 3.91 -13.83 -11.25
CA GLY A 233 4.62 -15.11 -11.24
C GLY A 233 5.81 -15.17 -12.20
N LYS A 234 5.91 -14.23 -13.15
CA LYS A 234 7.01 -14.13 -14.11
C LYS A 234 8.17 -13.26 -13.63
N ILE A 235 7.95 -12.38 -12.66
CA ILE A 235 8.91 -11.34 -12.27
C ILE A 235 9.84 -11.84 -11.16
N ARG A 236 11.11 -11.46 -11.24
CA ARG A 236 12.15 -11.81 -10.26
C ARG A 236 13.04 -10.63 -9.95
N PRO A 237 13.66 -10.62 -8.75
CA PRO A 237 14.80 -9.76 -8.49
C PRO A 237 15.92 -9.96 -9.52
N GLY A 238 16.56 -8.87 -9.94
CA GLY A 238 17.64 -8.84 -10.92
C GLY A 238 17.20 -8.67 -12.39
N MET A 239 15.90 -8.68 -12.69
CA MET A 239 15.42 -8.45 -14.06
C MET A 239 15.61 -6.99 -14.49
N ASP A 240 15.91 -6.79 -15.77
CA ASP A 240 16.04 -5.47 -16.38
C ASP A 240 14.67 -4.85 -16.65
N VAL A 241 14.55 -3.57 -16.33
CA VAL A 241 13.34 -2.78 -16.52
C VAL A 241 13.67 -1.57 -17.36
N THR A 242 12.85 -1.35 -18.39
CA THR A 242 12.85 -0.09 -19.14
C THR A 242 11.60 0.69 -18.77
N PHE A 243 11.73 1.98 -18.52
CA PHE A 243 10.58 2.81 -18.18
C PHE A 243 10.66 4.18 -18.84
N GLN A 244 9.49 4.78 -18.99
CA GLN A 244 9.32 6.12 -19.51
C GLN A 244 8.51 6.93 -18.49
N VAL A 245 8.87 8.19 -18.35
CA VAL A 245 8.21 9.13 -17.44
C VAL A 245 7.52 10.18 -18.30
N ASP A 246 6.27 10.51 -18.00
CA ASP A 246 5.46 11.40 -18.83
C ASP A 246 6.09 12.79 -18.99
N THR A 247 6.83 13.24 -17.98
CA THR A 247 7.55 14.52 -17.99
C THR A 247 8.70 14.57 -19.01
N TYR A 248 9.25 13.41 -19.39
CA TYR A 248 10.39 13.28 -20.31
C TYR A 248 10.03 12.44 -21.53
N GLN A 249 9.22 13.02 -22.43
CA GLN A 249 8.78 12.35 -23.64
C GLN A 249 9.96 11.88 -24.51
N GLY A 250 9.85 10.66 -25.03
CA GLY A 250 10.86 10.05 -25.90
C GLY A 250 12.15 9.60 -25.20
N GLN A 251 12.29 9.83 -23.90
CA GLN A 251 13.44 9.34 -23.12
C GLN A 251 13.09 8.02 -22.45
N THR A 252 13.99 7.05 -22.59
CA THR A 252 13.89 5.76 -21.91
C THR A 252 14.93 5.72 -20.81
N PHE A 253 14.49 5.27 -19.63
CA PHE A 253 15.33 5.07 -18.47
C PHE A 253 15.41 3.58 -18.16
N HIS A 254 16.50 3.18 -17.52
CA HIS A 254 16.78 1.81 -17.15
C HIS A 254 16.77 1.67 -15.64
N GLY A 255 16.28 0.53 -15.16
CA GLY A 255 16.32 0.16 -13.75
C GLY A 255 16.38 -1.36 -13.61
N THR A 256 16.61 -1.83 -12.40
CA THR A 256 16.71 -3.27 -12.10
C THR A 256 15.75 -3.62 -10.99
N VAL A 257 15.02 -4.74 -11.13
CA VAL A 257 14.12 -5.22 -10.08
C VAL A 257 14.95 -5.55 -8.83
N GLU A 258 14.70 -4.85 -7.73
CA GLU A 258 15.39 -5.09 -6.46
C GLU A 258 14.65 -6.14 -5.63
N ASN A 259 13.33 -6.02 -5.54
CA ASN A 259 12.52 -6.86 -4.68
C ASN A 259 11.08 -6.95 -5.17
N VAL A 260 10.46 -8.13 -5.00
CA VAL A 260 9.05 -8.37 -5.26
C VAL A 260 8.35 -8.60 -3.92
N ARG A 261 7.45 -7.70 -3.53
CA ARG A 261 6.77 -7.80 -2.24
C ARG A 261 5.75 -8.93 -2.27
N LEU A 262 5.73 -9.77 -1.23
CA LEU A 262 4.71 -10.80 -1.06
C LEU A 262 3.34 -10.26 -0.63
N ASN A 263 3.30 -9.06 -0.03
CA ASN A 263 2.05 -8.46 0.43
C ASN A 263 1.36 -7.76 -0.74
N ALA A 264 0.31 -8.38 -1.27
CA ALA A 264 -0.52 -7.81 -2.32
C ALA A 264 -1.36 -6.64 -1.81
N THR A 265 -1.63 -5.69 -2.69
CA THR A 265 -2.54 -4.58 -2.45
C THR A 265 -3.75 -4.67 -3.36
N THR A 266 -4.95 -4.62 -2.79
CA THR A 266 -6.19 -4.58 -3.54
C THR A 266 -6.70 -3.15 -3.60
N GLN A 267 -6.70 -2.54 -4.80
CA GLN A 267 -7.30 -1.23 -5.04
C GLN A 267 -8.36 -1.35 -6.13
N ASN A 268 -9.56 -0.81 -5.90
CA ASN A 268 -10.68 -0.89 -6.84
C ASN A 268 -10.96 -2.32 -7.35
N ASN A 269 -10.93 -3.31 -6.45
CA ASN A 269 -11.08 -4.74 -6.76
C ASN A 269 -10.02 -5.34 -7.70
N VAL A 270 -8.91 -4.63 -7.96
CA VAL A 270 -7.76 -5.15 -8.71
C VAL A 270 -6.65 -5.51 -7.71
N VAL A 271 -6.21 -6.77 -7.74
CA VAL A 271 -5.12 -7.28 -6.91
C VAL A 271 -3.79 -6.99 -7.63
N THR A 272 -2.91 -6.27 -6.95
CA THR A 272 -1.58 -5.93 -7.49
C THR A 272 -0.49 -6.23 -6.47
N TYR A 273 0.66 -6.66 -6.96
CA TYR A 273 1.84 -6.90 -6.15
C TYR A 273 2.83 -5.74 -6.34
N PRO A 274 3.25 -5.06 -5.26
CA PRO A 274 4.22 -3.99 -5.37
C PRO A 274 5.62 -4.55 -5.66
N VAL A 275 6.18 -4.18 -6.80
CA VAL A 275 7.55 -4.50 -7.21
C VAL A 275 8.41 -3.25 -7.03
N TRP A 276 9.52 -3.40 -6.32
CA TRP A 276 10.51 -2.36 -6.10
C TRP A 276 11.62 -2.48 -7.14
N ILE A 277 11.83 -1.40 -7.88
CA ILE A 277 12.83 -1.29 -8.93
C ILE A 277 13.82 -0.21 -8.53
N SER A 278 15.11 -0.53 -8.53
CA SER A 278 16.18 0.41 -8.26
C SER A 278 16.46 1.24 -9.53
N VAL A 279 16.46 2.55 -9.38
CA VAL A 279 16.61 3.51 -10.49
C VAL A 279 17.76 4.47 -10.17
N PRO A 280 18.89 4.40 -10.90
CA PRO A 280 19.92 5.42 -10.79
C PRO A 280 19.44 6.76 -11.40
N ASN A 281 19.75 7.85 -10.72
CA ASN A 281 19.35 9.23 -11.05
C ASN A 281 20.55 10.17 -10.87
N ASP A 282 21.64 9.87 -11.55
CA ASP A 282 22.90 10.63 -11.44
C ASP A 282 22.74 12.09 -11.85
N ASP A 283 21.90 12.36 -12.85
CA ASP A 283 21.61 13.70 -13.35
C ASP A 283 20.61 14.49 -12.48
N LEU A 284 20.05 13.88 -11.42
CA LEU A 284 19.03 14.46 -10.55
C LEU A 284 17.80 15.02 -11.30
N ARG A 285 17.50 14.47 -12.48
CA ARG A 285 16.38 14.90 -13.32
C ARG A 285 15.07 14.29 -12.85
N LEU A 286 15.12 13.06 -12.35
CA LEU A 286 13.95 12.36 -11.84
C LEU A 286 13.60 12.89 -10.46
N ARG A 287 12.33 13.25 -10.25
CA ARG A 287 11.80 13.70 -8.97
C ARG A 287 10.94 12.58 -8.36
N PRO A 288 10.86 12.49 -7.01
CA PRO A 288 9.87 11.65 -6.36
C PRO A 288 8.45 12.03 -6.79
N SER A 289 7.52 11.09 -6.67
CA SER A 289 6.12 11.17 -7.04
C SER A 289 5.82 11.29 -8.55
N LEU A 290 6.82 11.12 -9.42
CA LEU A 290 6.58 11.00 -10.86
C LEU A 290 5.99 9.63 -11.20
N THR A 291 4.99 9.61 -12.06
CA THR A 291 4.42 8.37 -12.61
C THR A 291 5.26 7.90 -13.79
N ALA A 292 5.54 6.59 -13.83
CA ALA A 292 6.26 5.96 -14.91
C ALA A 292 5.48 4.77 -15.45
N THR A 293 5.53 4.61 -16.77
CA THR A 293 5.11 3.38 -17.45
C THR A 293 6.34 2.54 -17.70
N LEU A 294 6.33 1.31 -17.20
CA LEU A 294 7.47 0.41 -17.24
C LEU A 294 7.17 -0.87 -18.02
N ARG A 295 8.22 -1.41 -18.62
CA ARG A 295 8.28 -2.70 -19.30
C ARG A 295 9.39 -3.50 -18.65
N ILE A 296 9.00 -4.51 -17.90
CA ILE A 296 9.90 -5.47 -17.24
C ILE A 296 10.20 -6.56 -18.24
N ILE A 297 11.47 -6.74 -18.58
CA ILE A 297 11.89 -7.74 -19.57
C ILE A 297 11.91 -9.11 -18.88
N VAL A 298 11.06 -10.03 -19.34
CA VAL A 298 10.95 -11.39 -18.76
C VAL A 298 11.87 -12.35 -19.51
N ASN A 299 11.73 -12.40 -20.83
CA ASN A 299 12.51 -13.27 -21.70
C ASN A 299 12.92 -12.52 -22.97
N THR A 300 14.14 -12.75 -23.44
CA THR A 300 14.65 -12.19 -24.68
C THR A 300 15.20 -13.30 -25.56
N ALA A 301 14.71 -13.37 -26.80
CA ALA A 301 15.21 -14.28 -27.82
C ALA A 301 15.81 -13.46 -28.97
N ALA A 302 17.13 -13.46 -29.07
CA ALA A 302 17.86 -12.67 -30.08
C ALA A 302 18.03 -13.44 -31.40
N ASN A 303 17.88 -12.73 -32.52
CA ASN A 303 18.11 -13.22 -33.88
C ASN A 303 17.35 -14.52 -34.24
N VAL A 304 16.08 -14.60 -33.86
CA VAL A 304 15.23 -15.79 -34.04
C VAL A 304 14.28 -15.64 -35.23
N VAL A 305 13.76 -16.77 -35.72
CA VAL A 305 12.70 -16.77 -36.73
C VAL A 305 11.37 -16.38 -36.06
N ARG A 306 10.74 -15.33 -36.58
CA ARG A 306 9.57 -14.67 -36.00
C ARG A 306 8.33 -14.93 -36.85
N ILE A 307 7.35 -15.56 -36.23
CA ILE A 307 6.05 -15.83 -36.83
C ILE A 307 5.06 -14.76 -36.37
N PRO A 308 4.32 -14.08 -37.28
CA PRO A 308 3.25 -13.15 -36.89
C PRO A 308 2.19 -13.84 -36.03
N ASN A 309 1.86 -13.26 -34.88
CA ASN A 309 0.86 -13.80 -33.94
C ASN A 309 -0.53 -13.97 -34.60
N GLN A 310 -0.83 -13.14 -35.59
CA GLN A 310 -2.06 -13.24 -36.38
C GLN A 310 -2.16 -14.56 -37.14
N ALA A 311 -1.06 -15.06 -37.71
CA ALA A 311 -1.03 -16.33 -38.43
C ALA A 311 -1.27 -17.53 -37.50
N LEU A 312 -0.78 -17.48 -36.26
CA LEU A 312 -0.98 -18.53 -35.25
C LEU A 312 -2.43 -18.62 -34.78
N ARG A 313 -3.12 -17.47 -34.72
CA ARG A 313 -4.53 -17.36 -34.31
C ARG A 313 -5.51 -17.62 -35.45
N PHE A 314 -5.05 -17.58 -36.70
CA PHE A 314 -5.91 -17.78 -37.86
C PHE A 314 -6.51 -19.20 -37.86
N ARG A 315 -7.84 -19.26 -37.90
CA ARG A 315 -8.61 -20.51 -38.02
C ARG A 315 -9.58 -20.33 -39.19
N PRO A 316 -9.35 -20.99 -40.33
CA PRO A 316 -10.22 -20.87 -41.49
C PRO A 316 -11.60 -21.44 -41.17
N SER A 317 -12.66 -20.67 -41.42
CA SER A 317 -14.05 -21.12 -41.24
C SER A 317 -14.56 -21.87 -42.48
N THR A 318 -15.64 -22.64 -42.32
CA THR A 318 -16.32 -23.34 -43.42
C THR A 318 -16.67 -22.40 -44.58
N ASP A 319 -17.11 -21.17 -44.28
CA ASP A 319 -17.42 -20.16 -45.29
C ASP A 319 -16.18 -19.67 -46.03
N MET A 320 -15.01 -19.60 -45.37
CA MET A 320 -13.75 -19.25 -46.02
C MET A 320 -13.28 -20.36 -46.96
N TYR A 321 -13.44 -21.63 -46.57
CA TYR A 321 -13.18 -22.77 -47.46
C TYR A 321 -14.11 -22.73 -48.67
N ALA A 322 -15.41 -22.52 -48.46
CA ALA A 322 -16.39 -22.41 -49.54
C ALA A 322 -16.09 -21.24 -50.49
N ALA A 323 -15.71 -20.08 -49.95
CA ALA A 323 -15.31 -18.90 -50.74
C ALA A 323 -14.06 -19.15 -51.59
N LEU A 324 -13.12 -19.97 -51.10
CA LEU A 324 -11.94 -20.40 -51.85
C LEU A 324 -12.20 -21.56 -52.81
N GLY A 325 -13.43 -22.09 -52.87
CA GLY A 325 -13.77 -23.27 -53.68
C GLY A 325 -13.17 -24.58 -53.16
N LEU A 326 -12.81 -24.62 -51.87
CA LEU A 326 -12.22 -25.77 -51.19
C LEU A 326 -13.26 -26.52 -50.36
N THR A 327 -13.12 -27.84 -50.27
CA THR A 327 -13.89 -28.65 -49.32
C THR A 327 -13.29 -28.52 -47.93
N PRO A 328 -14.07 -28.15 -46.89
CA PRO A 328 -13.59 -28.12 -45.53
C PRO A 328 -13.04 -29.51 -45.13
N PRO A 329 -11.95 -29.59 -44.36
CA PRO A 329 -11.51 -30.86 -43.80
C PRO A 329 -12.63 -31.44 -42.92
N GLU A 330 -12.92 -32.74 -43.08
CA GLU A 330 -13.91 -33.43 -42.24
C GLU A 330 -13.53 -33.28 -40.76
N PRO A 331 -14.48 -32.91 -39.87
CA PRO A 331 -14.20 -32.87 -38.44
C PRO A 331 -13.76 -34.27 -37.96
N PRO A 332 -12.78 -34.37 -37.05
CA PRO A 332 -12.27 -35.67 -36.61
C PRO A 332 -13.41 -36.53 -36.06
N ALA A 333 -13.56 -37.74 -36.61
CA ALA A 333 -14.54 -38.71 -36.17
C ALA A 333 -14.12 -39.34 -34.82
N GLY A 334 -14.79 -38.96 -33.72
CA GLY A 334 -14.77 -39.68 -32.44
C GLY A 334 -14.99 -38.75 -31.23
N GLY A 335 -15.88 -39.01 -30.26
CA GLY A 335 -16.49 -40.29 -29.88
C GLY A 335 -17.97 -40.19 -29.53
N ARG A 336 -18.75 -41.10 -30.12
CA ARG A 336 -20.03 -41.55 -29.58
C ARG A 336 -19.73 -42.70 -28.63
N GLY A 337 -20.03 -42.52 -27.36
CA GLY A 337 -19.98 -43.59 -26.36
C GLY A 337 -20.50 -43.10 -25.02
N MET A 338 -21.81 -43.19 -24.79
CA MET A 338 -22.35 -43.70 -23.52
C MET A 338 -23.86 -43.97 -23.61
N GLY A 339 -24.20 -45.26 -23.48
CA GLY A 339 -25.28 -45.76 -22.62
C GLY A 339 -26.72 -45.41 -22.94
N ARG A 340 -27.38 -46.25 -23.75
CA ARG A 340 -28.85 -46.40 -23.74
C ARG A 340 -29.22 -47.61 -22.89
N ASN A 341 -29.77 -47.36 -21.70
CA ASN A 341 -30.62 -48.26 -20.92
C ASN A 341 -31.22 -47.41 -19.78
N GLY A 342 -32.50 -47.33 -19.48
CA GLY A 342 -33.72 -47.92 -20.00
C GLY A 342 -34.87 -47.43 -19.10
N GLY A 343 -36.11 -47.49 -19.61
CA GLY A 343 -37.32 -47.68 -18.79
C GLY A 343 -38.10 -46.46 -18.31
N GLY A 344 -39.37 -46.42 -18.72
CA GLY A 344 -40.48 -46.18 -17.78
C GLY A 344 -41.12 -44.79 -17.79
N ALA A 345 -42.34 -44.72 -18.31
CA ALA A 345 -43.29 -43.60 -18.15
C ALA A 345 -43.70 -43.40 -16.65
N PRO A 346 -44.37 -42.30 -16.24
CA PRO A 346 -45.73 -42.00 -16.70
C PRO A 346 -46.05 -40.51 -16.92
N GLY A 347 -47.10 -40.26 -17.69
CA GLY A 347 -47.89 -39.03 -17.56
C GLY A 347 -48.89 -39.17 -16.42
N ALA A 348 -48.96 -38.17 -15.54
CA ALA A 348 -50.17 -37.67 -14.91
C ALA A 348 -49.88 -36.33 -14.22
N ALA A 349 -50.67 -35.33 -14.62
CA ALA A 349 -50.98 -34.03 -14.02
C ALA A 349 -50.33 -33.61 -12.69
N GLY A 350 -49.81 -32.37 -12.68
CA GLY A 350 -49.64 -31.58 -11.47
C GLY A 350 -48.81 -30.31 -11.64
N ALA A 351 -49.50 -29.17 -11.61
CA ALA A 351 -49.03 -27.83 -11.24
C ALA A 351 -48.30 -26.95 -12.28
N GLU A 352 -48.83 -25.73 -12.35
CA GLU A 352 -48.47 -24.60 -13.19
C GLU A 352 -47.06 -24.06 -12.91
N ALA A 353 -46.43 -23.53 -13.97
CA ALA A 353 -45.28 -22.67 -13.89
C ALA A 353 -45.70 -21.22 -13.58
N PRO A 354 -44.93 -20.46 -12.79
CA PRO A 354 -44.83 -19.03 -12.99
C PRO A 354 -43.55 -18.69 -13.73
N ALA A 355 -43.73 -17.90 -14.78
CA ALA A 355 -42.67 -17.24 -15.53
C ALA A 355 -41.91 -16.25 -14.64
N VAL A 356 -40.58 -16.26 -14.72
CA VAL A 356 -39.73 -15.25 -14.08
C VAL A 356 -39.59 -14.07 -15.02
N ALA A 357 -40.01 -12.91 -14.52
CA ALA A 357 -40.06 -11.63 -15.21
C ALA A 357 -38.69 -10.93 -15.26
N ALA A 358 -38.62 -10.00 -16.21
CA ALA A 358 -37.50 -9.14 -16.56
C ALA A 358 -37.04 -8.19 -15.44
N ALA A 359 -35.78 -7.76 -15.57
CA ALA A 359 -35.10 -6.78 -14.73
C ALA A 359 -35.68 -5.35 -14.88
N PRO A 360 -35.65 -4.50 -13.82
CA PRO A 360 -35.91 -3.08 -13.90
C PRO A 360 -34.63 -2.23 -14.16
N PRO A 361 -34.77 -0.97 -14.64
CA PRO A 361 -33.64 -0.09 -14.99
C PRO A 361 -33.10 0.72 -13.80
N ALA A 362 -31.88 1.26 -13.98
CA ALA A 362 -31.14 2.08 -13.01
C ALA A 362 -31.70 3.50 -12.82
N PRO A 363 -31.47 4.15 -11.65
CA PRO A 363 -31.60 5.60 -11.50
C PRO A 363 -30.24 6.34 -11.55
N ALA A 364 -30.28 7.56 -12.07
CA ALA A 364 -29.15 8.49 -12.18
C ALA A 364 -29.12 9.52 -11.03
N GLY A 365 -27.90 9.94 -10.64
CA GLY A 365 -27.59 11.30 -10.18
C GLY A 365 -27.42 11.54 -8.68
N GLN A 366 -26.17 11.69 -8.21
CA GLN A 366 -25.80 12.55 -7.06
C GLN A 366 -24.30 12.96 -7.13
N PRO A 367 -23.94 14.24 -6.85
CA PRO A 367 -22.58 14.80 -7.02
C PRO A 367 -21.68 14.65 -5.76
N PRO A 368 -20.36 14.95 -5.84
CA PRO A 368 -19.36 14.50 -4.87
C PRO A 368 -19.21 15.42 -3.64
N ALA A 369 -18.88 14.82 -2.49
CA ALA A 369 -18.58 15.51 -1.24
C ALA A 369 -17.09 15.89 -1.15
N ALA A 370 -16.83 17.15 -0.80
CA ALA A 370 -15.52 17.73 -0.53
C ALA A 370 -15.35 18.09 0.96
N ALA A 371 -14.12 17.93 1.44
CA ALA A 371 -13.39 18.59 2.55
C ALA A 371 -14.10 18.99 3.88
N PRO A 372 -13.47 18.78 5.05
CA PRO A 372 -13.83 19.52 6.27
C PRO A 372 -12.93 20.76 6.43
N ALA A 373 -13.54 21.94 6.43
CA ALA A 373 -12.96 23.18 6.93
C ALA A 373 -13.94 23.86 7.91
N ALA A 374 -13.37 24.26 9.04
CA ALA A 374 -13.70 25.41 9.90
C ALA A 374 -15.18 25.84 10.07
N GLY A 375 -15.70 25.68 11.28
CA GLY A 375 -16.83 26.45 11.79
C GLY A 375 -16.36 27.63 12.63
N GLN A 376 -16.50 28.85 12.10
CA GLN A 376 -16.42 30.10 12.86
C GLN A 376 -17.77 30.44 13.50
N ALA A 377 -17.63 31.06 14.67
CA ALA A 377 -18.68 31.61 15.50
C ALA A 377 -19.37 32.85 14.91
N THR A 378 -20.66 33.00 15.21
CA THR A 378 -21.45 34.24 15.39
C THR A 378 -22.74 33.81 16.14
N GLY A 379 -23.31 34.44 17.17
CA GLY A 379 -23.11 35.72 17.84
C GLY A 379 -24.47 36.42 18.04
N ALA A 380 -25.08 36.35 19.24
CA ALA A 380 -26.05 37.31 19.83
C ALA A 380 -26.58 36.77 21.19
N ARG A 381 -26.21 37.36 22.35
CA ARG A 381 -26.94 38.37 23.17
C ARG A 381 -28.33 37.88 23.64
N ALA A 382 -28.80 38.01 24.89
CA ALA A 382 -28.41 38.52 26.21
C ALA A 382 -29.37 37.81 27.22
N GLN A 383 -29.25 37.76 28.56
CA GLN A 383 -29.26 38.84 29.55
C GLN A 383 -29.48 38.22 30.97
N GLN A 384 -29.13 38.97 32.03
CA GLN A 384 -29.43 38.81 33.49
C GLN A 384 -28.42 37.97 34.31
N ALA A 385 -27.52 38.53 35.14
CA ALA A 385 -27.66 39.31 36.41
C ALA A 385 -28.29 38.46 37.54
N ALA A 386 -27.80 38.35 38.79
CA ALA A 386 -26.79 39.05 39.59
C ALA A 386 -26.47 38.22 40.87
N MET A 387 -25.41 38.62 41.62
CA MET A 387 -25.20 38.47 43.10
C MET A 387 -25.03 37.02 43.65
N THR A 388 -24.21 36.66 44.64
CA THR A 388 -23.48 37.32 45.75
C THR A 388 -22.40 36.35 46.29
N VAL A 389 -21.39 36.90 46.98
CA VAL A 389 -20.43 36.24 47.90
C VAL A 389 -20.79 36.73 49.33
N PRO A 390 -20.34 36.20 50.51
CA PRO A 390 -19.56 34.99 50.90
C PRO A 390 -20.24 34.13 52.01
N GLY A 391 -19.60 33.05 52.47
CA GLY A 391 -19.85 32.55 53.83
C GLY A 391 -19.23 31.20 54.19
N ASP A 392 -18.30 31.22 55.15
CA ASP A 392 -17.76 30.09 55.92
C ASP A 392 -18.83 29.14 56.48
N GLY A 393 -18.48 27.85 56.65
CA GLY A 393 -19.31 26.95 57.44
C GLY A 393 -18.83 25.49 57.49
N ARG A 394 -18.14 25.14 58.57
CA ARG A 394 -17.90 23.77 59.01
C ARG A 394 -19.20 22.97 59.20
N GLY A 395 -19.12 21.67 58.90
CA GLY A 395 -19.70 20.64 59.78
C GLY A 395 -20.81 19.77 59.18
N GLY A 396 -20.68 18.46 59.42
CA GLY A 396 -21.83 17.60 59.72
C GLY A 396 -22.39 16.75 58.57
N PHE A 397 -22.01 15.46 58.61
CA PHE A 397 -22.77 14.23 58.25
C PHE A 397 -24.31 14.40 58.12
N PRO A 398 -25.04 13.58 57.32
CA PRO A 398 -25.02 12.12 57.50
C PRO A 398 -25.30 11.22 56.27
N ALA A 399 -25.22 9.93 56.58
CA ALA A 399 -25.35 8.74 55.76
C ALA A 399 -26.66 8.59 54.96
N GLY A 400 -26.58 7.82 53.87
CA GLY A 400 -27.76 7.29 53.19
C GLY A 400 -27.44 6.50 51.92
N MET A 401 -27.42 5.16 52.08
CA MET A 401 -27.86 4.13 51.11
C MET A 401 -27.18 3.99 49.74
N GLY A 402 -26.80 2.75 49.42
CA GLY A 402 -27.03 2.22 48.06
C GLY A 402 -25.97 1.32 47.43
N ASN A 403 -25.95 0.05 47.82
CA ASN A 403 -25.88 -1.14 46.94
C ASN A 403 -24.64 -1.40 46.04
N GLY A 404 -24.04 -2.59 46.17
CA GLY A 404 -23.34 -3.22 45.04
C GLY A 404 -22.15 -4.16 45.33
N ARG A 405 -22.47 -5.44 45.55
CA ARG A 405 -21.71 -6.65 45.15
C ARG A 405 -20.16 -6.68 45.22
N GLY A 406 -19.67 -7.55 46.12
CA GLY A 406 -18.93 -8.75 45.69
C GLY A 406 -17.39 -8.75 45.79
N GLY A 407 -16.87 -9.43 46.83
CA GLY A 407 -15.66 -10.24 46.73
C GLY A 407 -14.36 -9.67 47.29
N ARG A 408 -14.12 -9.88 48.60
CA ARG A 408 -12.81 -10.23 49.22
C ARG A 408 -12.94 -10.34 50.74
N GLY A 409 -13.12 -11.57 51.23
CA GLY A 409 -12.77 -12.01 52.57
C GLY A 409 -11.92 -13.28 52.43
N GLY A 410 -10.97 -13.61 53.28
CA GLY A 410 -10.46 -12.93 54.45
C GLY A 410 -9.11 -13.54 54.85
N PHE A 411 -8.19 -12.70 55.31
CA PHE A 411 -7.00 -13.09 56.08
C PHE A 411 -7.14 -12.60 57.53
N ALA A 412 -8.36 -12.64 58.07
CA ALA A 412 -8.66 -12.00 59.35
C ALA A 412 -8.98 -12.98 60.50
N ASN A 413 -9.06 -14.30 60.26
CA ASN A 413 -9.37 -15.27 61.32
C ASN A 413 -8.46 -16.51 61.23
N LEU A 414 -7.16 -16.36 61.52
CA LEU A 414 -6.27 -17.48 61.81
C LEU A 414 -5.66 -17.30 63.20
N SER A 415 -5.69 -18.35 64.00
CA SER A 415 -5.28 -18.32 65.40
C SER A 415 -3.74 -18.26 65.54
N PRO A 416 -3.19 -17.68 66.63
CA PRO A 416 -1.75 -17.53 66.81
C PRO A 416 -0.96 -18.86 66.73
N GLU A 417 -1.56 -19.96 67.19
CA GLU A 417 -0.92 -21.28 67.23
C GLU A 417 -0.79 -21.94 65.84
N GLU A 418 -1.66 -21.60 64.88
CA GLU A 418 -1.57 -22.09 63.50
C GLU A 418 -0.49 -21.35 62.69
N ARG A 419 -0.17 -20.11 63.08
CA ARG A 419 0.96 -19.34 62.52
C ARG A 419 2.31 -19.89 62.96
N GLU A 420 2.44 -20.32 64.20
CA GLU A 420 3.70 -20.91 64.72
C GLU A 420 3.98 -22.30 64.12
N ARG A 421 2.95 -23.12 63.88
CA ARG A 421 3.11 -24.44 63.25
C ARG A 421 3.52 -24.35 61.78
N MET A 422 3.10 -23.29 61.06
CA MET A 422 3.57 -23.05 59.69
C MET A 422 5.00 -22.51 59.63
N MET A 423 5.47 -21.77 60.65
CA MET A 423 6.86 -21.31 60.71
C MET A 423 7.83 -22.40 61.19
N ALA A 424 7.38 -23.33 62.02
CA ALA A 424 8.20 -24.46 62.50
C ALA A 424 8.41 -25.59 61.47
N ALA A 425 7.67 -25.59 60.35
CA ALA A 425 7.80 -26.58 59.27
C ALA A 425 8.74 -26.16 58.12
N GLY A 426 9.37 -24.98 58.20
CA GLY A 426 10.17 -24.38 57.12
C GLY A 426 11.69 -24.57 57.20
N GLY A 427 12.19 -25.55 57.96
CA GLY A 427 13.63 -25.67 58.23
C GLY A 427 14.18 -27.08 58.19
N ARG A 428 14.46 -27.61 56.99
CA ARG A 428 15.40 -28.74 56.76
C ARG A 428 15.77 -28.84 55.27
N ASN A 429 16.86 -28.18 54.88
CA ASN A 429 17.96 -28.84 54.16
C ASN A 429 19.10 -27.85 53.90
N GLY A 430 20.20 -28.07 54.62
CA GLY A 430 21.51 -27.55 54.28
C GLY A 430 22.48 -28.73 54.16
N THR A 431 23.18 -28.80 53.04
CA THR A 431 24.58 -29.25 52.85
C THR A 431 24.97 -28.65 51.49
N GLY A 432 26.09 -27.98 51.25
CA GLY A 432 27.28 -27.62 52.01
C GLY A 432 28.31 -27.21 50.95
N VAL A 433 29.18 -26.24 51.25
CA VAL A 433 30.60 -26.12 50.85
C VAL A 433 31.01 -24.64 50.90
N ALA A 434 31.99 -24.40 51.75
CA ALA A 434 32.68 -23.13 51.96
C ALA A 434 33.70 -22.85 50.85
N GLY A 435 33.93 -21.57 50.55
CA GLY A 435 35.01 -21.12 49.68
C GLY A 435 35.17 -19.61 49.77
N ALA A 436 36.18 -19.18 50.53
CA ALA A 436 36.56 -17.79 50.71
C ALA A 436 37.20 -17.18 49.46
N GLY A 437 37.00 -15.87 49.26
CA GLY A 437 38.06 -15.00 48.77
C GLY A 437 37.89 -14.36 47.39
N ARG A 438 38.18 -13.04 47.39
CA ARG A 438 38.57 -12.13 46.31
C ARG A 438 37.49 -11.52 45.42
N GLY A 439 37.43 -10.19 45.55
CA GLY A 439 36.80 -9.29 44.61
C GLY A 439 37.35 -9.44 43.19
N GLY A 440 36.42 -9.35 42.24
CA GLY A 440 36.66 -9.30 40.82
C GLY A 440 35.57 -8.44 40.21
N ARG A 441 36.00 -7.46 39.41
CA ARG A 441 35.20 -6.39 38.81
C ARG A 441 34.02 -6.94 38.02
N ASN A 442 32.86 -6.33 38.22
CA ASN A 442 31.67 -6.58 37.44
C ASN A 442 31.81 -5.87 36.08
N THR A 443 32.53 -6.50 35.13
CA THR A 443 32.64 -6.07 33.72
C THR A 443 31.91 -7.02 32.76
N GLY A 444 30.96 -7.84 33.26
CA GLY A 444 30.24 -8.82 32.45
C GLY A 444 28.95 -8.31 31.78
N ALA A 445 28.40 -7.17 32.20
CA ALA A 445 27.11 -6.69 31.68
C ALA A 445 27.21 -5.99 30.31
N SER A 446 28.41 -5.61 29.86
CA SER A 446 28.65 -5.01 28.54
C SER A 446 29.05 -6.02 27.46
N ALA A 447 29.31 -7.29 27.82
CA ALA A 447 29.66 -8.34 26.85
C ALA A 447 28.44 -9.16 26.38
N ALA A 448 27.36 -9.21 27.16
CA ALA A 448 26.15 -9.96 26.79
C ALA A 448 25.31 -9.28 25.67
N PHE A 449 25.54 -7.99 25.41
CA PHE A 449 24.94 -7.28 24.27
C PHE A 449 25.83 -7.26 23.02
N ALA A 450 27.12 -7.60 23.15
CA ALA A 450 28.07 -7.60 22.03
C ALA A 450 28.05 -8.91 21.20
N SER A 451 27.29 -9.91 21.64
CA SER A 451 27.16 -11.22 20.97
C SER A 451 25.75 -11.50 20.44
N MET A 452 24.94 -10.47 20.16
CA MET A 452 23.93 -10.58 19.09
C MET A 452 24.64 -10.37 17.74
N THR A 453 25.60 -11.25 17.48
CA THR A 453 26.23 -11.39 16.17
C THR A 453 25.16 -11.79 15.20
N GLN A 454 24.73 -10.81 14.41
CA GLN A 454 24.31 -10.92 13.01
C GLN A 454 23.61 -12.25 12.72
N ALA A 455 22.29 -12.27 12.93
CA ALA A 455 21.46 -13.32 12.35
C ALA A 455 21.87 -13.46 10.89
N ALA A 456 22.31 -14.66 10.49
CA ALA A 456 22.57 -14.97 9.10
C ALA A 456 21.37 -14.45 8.29
N PRO A 457 21.58 -13.69 7.20
CA PRO A 457 20.46 -13.14 6.45
C PRO A 457 19.54 -14.31 6.12
N GLY A 458 18.33 -14.27 6.68
CA GLY A 458 17.35 -15.34 6.48
C GLY A 458 17.26 -15.62 4.99
N GLN A 459 17.29 -16.90 4.59
CA GLN A 459 17.18 -17.26 3.18
C GLN A 459 15.96 -16.55 2.61
N LYS A 460 16.20 -15.59 1.70
CA LYS A 460 15.11 -14.85 1.08
C LYS A 460 14.31 -15.82 0.23
N ILE A 461 13.00 -15.80 0.40
CA ILE A 461 12.05 -16.62 -0.35
C ILE A 461 12.26 -16.51 -1.87
N ASP A 462 12.78 -15.36 -2.33
CA ASP A 462 13.16 -15.08 -3.72
C ASP A 462 14.06 -16.18 -4.33
N SER A 463 14.92 -16.80 -3.53
CA SER A 463 15.81 -17.89 -3.95
C SER A 463 15.09 -19.23 -4.22
N LEU A 464 13.84 -19.38 -3.77
CA LEU A 464 13.02 -20.58 -3.97
C LEU A 464 12.23 -20.55 -5.28
N PHE A 465 12.14 -19.40 -5.95
CA PHE A 465 11.49 -19.30 -7.25
C PHE A 465 12.50 -19.70 -8.35
N ALA A 466 12.44 -20.94 -8.85
CA ALA A 466 13.29 -21.44 -9.94
C ALA A 466 12.94 -20.80 -11.30
N PRO A 467 13.90 -20.50 -12.21
CA PRO A 467 13.68 -19.79 -13.49
C PRO A 467 12.49 -20.36 -14.27
N LEU A 468 11.62 -19.46 -14.77
CA LEU A 468 10.52 -19.90 -15.62
C LEU A 468 11.11 -20.50 -16.88
N GLN A 469 10.83 -21.78 -17.09
CA GLN A 469 11.14 -22.40 -18.37
C GLN A 469 10.10 -21.95 -19.38
N VAL A 470 10.57 -21.40 -20.50
CA VAL A 470 9.73 -21.09 -21.66
C VAL A 470 9.06 -22.38 -22.09
N ARG A 471 7.76 -22.51 -21.83
CA ARG A 471 7.01 -23.71 -22.20
C ARG A 471 6.76 -23.65 -23.71
N PRO A 472 7.23 -24.64 -24.49
CA PRO A 472 6.93 -24.70 -25.91
C PRO A 472 5.42 -24.82 -26.09
N GLN A 473 4.83 -23.95 -26.90
CA GLN A 473 3.40 -23.97 -27.20
C GLN A 473 3.17 -24.54 -28.61
N PRO A 474 2.36 -25.59 -28.76
CA PRO A 474 1.99 -26.09 -30.08
C PRO A 474 1.03 -25.11 -30.76
N GLY A 475 1.26 -24.86 -32.04
CA GLY A 475 0.43 -24.02 -32.90
C GLY A 475 0.28 -24.64 -34.29
N THR A 476 -0.70 -24.13 -35.03
CA THR A 476 -0.88 -24.44 -36.44
C THR A 476 -0.95 -23.13 -37.20
N VAL A 477 -0.14 -23.01 -38.24
CA VAL A 477 -0.19 -21.89 -39.19
C VAL A 477 -0.56 -22.41 -40.57
N TRP A 478 -0.99 -21.51 -41.44
CA TRP A 478 -1.50 -21.86 -42.76
C TRP A 478 -0.70 -21.15 -43.83
N THR A 479 -0.37 -21.86 -44.90
CA THR A 479 0.26 -21.29 -46.10
C THR A 479 -0.67 -21.46 -47.29
N TRP A 480 -0.71 -20.46 -48.15
CA TRP A 480 -1.45 -20.52 -49.40
C TRP A 480 -0.52 -20.91 -50.55
N ASP A 481 -0.85 -21.99 -51.26
CA ASP A 481 -0.15 -22.38 -52.47
C ASP A 481 -0.88 -21.79 -53.69
N GLU A 482 -0.22 -20.87 -54.41
CA GLU A 482 -0.80 -20.22 -55.58
C GLU A 482 -0.93 -21.14 -56.80
N ALA A 483 -0.12 -22.21 -56.87
CA ALA A 483 -0.13 -23.14 -57.99
C ALA A 483 -1.28 -24.14 -57.88
N THR A 484 -1.54 -24.66 -56.68
CA THR A 484 -2.60 -25.63 -56.43
C THR A 484 -3.89 -24.99 -55.92
N LYS A 485 -3.87 -23.71 -55.56
CA LYS A 485 -4.97 -22.97 -54.92
C LYS A 485 -5.49 -23.65 -53.66
N THR A 486 -4.60 -24.27 -52.89
CA THR A 486 -4.94 -24.98 -51.65
C THR A 486 -4.37 -24.30 -50.42
N LEU A 487 -5.10 -24.41 -49.30
CA LEU A 487 -4.63 -24.01 -47.99
C LEU A 487 -3.94 -25.21 -47.32
N LYS A 488 -2.64 -25.08 -47.00
CA LYS A 488 -1.85 -26.12 -46.34
C LYS A 488 -1.63 -25.75 -44.87
N ASP A 489 -1.93 -26.66 -43.95
CA ASP A 489 -1.59 -26.49 -42.54
C ASP A 489 -0.16 -26.95 -42.25
N ILE A 490 0.52 -26.21 -41.38
CA ILE A 490 1.86 -26.53 -40.88
C ILE A 490 1.80 -26.46 -39.36
N ARG A 491 2.14 -27.58 -38.71
CA ARG A 491 2.27 -27.63 -37.26
C ARG A 491 3.60 -27.00 -36.85
N VAL A 492 3.53 -26.08 -35.91
CA VAL A 492 4.67 -25.34 -35.39
C VAL A 492 4.69 -25.42 -33.88
N THR A 493 5.87 -25.27 -33.29
CA THR A 493 6.02 -25.08 -31.85
C THR A 493 6.68 -23.74 -31.62
N THR A 494 6.05 -22.91 -30.80
CA THR A 494 6.50 -21.54 -30.52
C THR A 494 7.04 -21.40 -29.10
N GLY A 495 7.98 -20.49 -28.90
CA GLY A 495 8.64 -20.20 -27.63
C GLY A 495 8.25 -18.84 -27.07
N VAL A 496 9.24 -17.97 -26.90
CA VAL A 496 9.05 -16.58 -26.44
C VAL A 496 8.18 -15.83 -27.43
N PHE A 497 7.24 -15.03 -26.94
CA PHE A 497 6.35 -14.23 -27.76
C PHE A 497 6.29 -12.79 -27.25
N ASP A 498 6.06 -11.86 -28.18
CA ASP A 498 5.77 -10.47 -27.89
C ASP A 498 4.36 -10.10 -28.37
N SER A 499 4.05 -8.80 -28.47
CA SER A 499 2.73 -8.33 -28.92
C SER A 499 2.41 -8.64 -30.39
N GLN A 500 3.41 -8.81 -31.25
CA GLN A 500 3.26 -8.95 -32.71
C GLN A 500 3.74 -10.29 -33.26
N PHE A 501 4.78 -10.87 -32.68
CA PHE A 501 5.48 -12.04 -33.16
C PHE A 501 5.72 -13.08 -32.06
N SER A 502 5.88 -14.34 -32.50
CA SER A 502 6.30 -15.46 -31.67
C SER A 502 7.56 -16.10 -32.26
N GLN A 503 8.48 -16.51 -31.40
CA GLN A 503 9.66 -17.29 -31.77
C GLN A 503 9.23 -18.67 -32.27
N LEU A 504 9.70 -19.07 -33.45
CA LEU A 504 9.61 -20.44 -33.93
C LEU A 504 10.73 -21.29 -33.32
N LEU A 505 10.35 -22.36 -32.60
CA LEU A 505 11.29 -23.36 -32.06
C LEU A 505 11.43 -24.55 -33.00
N SER A 506 10.33 -25.02 -33.58
CA SER A 506 10.32 -26.12 -34.54
C SER A 506 9.13 -26.04 -35.48
N GLY A 507 9.34 -26.40 -36.74
CA GLY A 507 8.34 -26.41 -37.80
C GLY A 507 8.99 -26.10 -39.14
N ASP A 508 8.49 -26.70 -40.22
CA ASP A 508 9.06 -26.56 -41.57
C ASP A 508 8.69 -25.21 -42.20
N ILE A 509 9.23 -24.12 -41.65
CA ILE A 509 8.96 -22.75 -42.08
C ILE A 509 10.27 -21.98 -42.26
N ALA A 510 10.45 -21.42 -43.45
CA ALA A 510 11.63 -20.63 -43.80
C ALA A 510 11.39 -19.13 -43.56
N VAL A 511 12.48 -18.39 -43.34
CA VAL A 511 12.46 -16.92 -43.34
C VAL A 511 12.04 -16.43 -44.73
N GLY A 512 11.12 -15.47 -44.78
CA GLY A 512 10.52 -14.94 -46.01
C GLY A 512 9.28 -15.71 -46.49
N GLN A 513 8.93 -16.84 -45.90
CA GLN A 513 7.72 -17.58 -46.25
C GLN A 513 6.46 -16.80 -45.86
N GLU A 514 5.49 -16.73 -46.77
CA GLU A 514 4.23 -16.03 -46.54
C GLU A 514 3.22 -16.91 -45.81
N LEU A 515 2.77 -16.46 -44.64
CA LEU A 515 1.75 -17.12 -43.85
C LEU A 515 0.41 -16.39 -44.00
N VAL A 516 -0.67 -17.15 -44.07
CA VAL A 516 -2.03 -16.60 -44.14
C VAL A 516 -2.43 -16.10 -42.75
N THR A 517 -2.79 -14.82 -42.67
CA THR A 517 -3.27 -14.19 -41.41
C THR A 517 -4.77 -13.96 -41.41
N ASN A 518 -5.37 -13.77 -42.59
CA ASN A 518 -6.81 -13.62 -42.74
C ASN A 518 -7.26 -13.95 -44.18
N ILE A 519 -8.53 -14.30 -44.33
CA ILE A 519 -9.21 -14.43 -45.63
C ILE A 519 -10.43 -13.52 -45.60
N ILE A 520 -10.41 -12.46 -46.39
CA ILE A 520 -11.52 -11.53 -46.54
C ILE A 520 -12.46 -12.11 -47.60
N VAL A 521 -13.59 -12.64 -47.14
CA VAL A 521 -14.67 -13.10 -48.02
C VAL A 521 -15.56 -11.89 -48.35
N PRO A 522 -15.73 -11.53 -49.63
CA PRO A 522 -16.59 -10.41 -49.99
C PRO A 522 -18.05 -10.77 -49.71
N VAL A 523 -18.72 -9.89 -48.97
CA VAL A 523 -20.17 -9.98 -48.77
C VAL A 523 -20.87 -9.80 -50.10
N THR A 524 -21.46 -10.88 -50.58
CA THR A 524 -22.35 -10.87 -51.75
C THR A 524 -23.48 -9.86 -51.53
N SER A 525 -23.91 -9.20 -52.60
CA SER A 525 -25.03 -8.24 -52.60
C SER A 525 -26.31 -8.81 -51.97
N ALA A 526 -26.52 -10.14 -52.04
CA ALA A 526 -27.61 -10.86 -51.39
C ALA A 526 -27.54 -10.86 -49.85
N GLN A 527 -26.36 -11.06 -49.26
CA GLN A 527 -26.17 -10.97 -47.80
C GLN A 527 -26.28 -9.53 -47.28
N ARG A 528 -25.93 -8.55 -48.11
CA ARG A 528 -26.07 -7.12 -47.80
C ARG A 528 -27.54 -6.69 -47.66
N GLN A 529 -28.43 -7.23 -48.50
CA GLN A 529 -29.89 -7.02 -48.38
C GLN A 529 -30.51 -7.76 -47.18
N GLN A 530 -30.00 -8.94 -46.85
CA GLN A 530 -30.51 -9.72 -45.72
C GLN A 530 -30.12 -9.10 -44.36
N GLN A 531 -28.92 -8.52 -44.25
CA GLN A 531 -28.54 -7.71 -43.07
C GLN A 531 -29.37 -6.41 -42.96
N GLN A 532 -29.68 -5.75 -44.08
CA GLN A 532 -30.57 -4.58 -44.07
C GLN A 532 -32.00 -4.92 -43.66
N ASN A 533 -32.50 -6.10 -44.01
CA ASN A 533 -33.84 -6.57 -43.62
C ASN A 533 -33.95 -6.97 -42.13
N ILE A 534 -32.84 -7.31 -41.46
CA ILE A 534 -32.83 -7.64 -40.02
C ILE A 534 -32.96 -6.38 -39.15
N PHE A 535 -32.46 -5.22 -39.61
CA PHE A 535 -32.63 -3.94 -38.92
C PHE A 535 -33.93 -3.20 -39.30
N GLY A 536 -34.69 -3.71 -40.25
CA GLY A 536 -35.88 -3.08 -40.80
C GLY A 536 -37.15 -3.88 -40.57
N GLN A 537 -37.50 -4.21 -39.31
CA GLN A 537 -38.87 -4.63 -38.97
C GLN A 537 -39.14 -4.52 -37.45
N GLN A 538 -39.66 -3.37 -37.02
CA GLN A 538 -40.53 -3.30 -35.84
C GLN A 538 -41.98 -3.23 -36.33
N PRO A 539 -42.84 -4.21 -36.01
CA PRO A 539 -44.26 -4.10 -36.29
C PRO A 539 -44.89 -3.11 -35.31
N GLY A 540 -45.46 -2.04 -35.86
CA GLY A 540 -46.24 -1.05 -35.13
C GLY A 540 -47.39 -1.71 -34.36
N ARG A 541 -47.42 -1.46 -33.05
CA ARG A 541 -48.50 -1.90 -32.18
C ARG A 541 -49.63 -0.87 -32.26
N GLY A 542 -50.84 -1.39 -32.46
CA GLY A 542 -52.05 -0.68 -32.86
C GLY A 542 -52.49 0.50 -32.00
N GLY A 543 -53.21 1.39 -32.66
CA GLY A 543 -53.96 2.46 -32.01
C GLY A 543 -55.12 1.93 -31.18
N PHE A 544 -55.39 2.67 -30.10
CA PHE A 544 -56.66 2.69 -29.39
C PHE A 544 -57.04 4.16 -29.18
N GLY A 545 -58.28 4.50 -29.52
CA GLY A 545 -58.79 5.86 -29.55
C GLY A 545 -59.34 6.37 -28.21
N GLY A 546 -59.05 7.64 -27.95
CA GLY A 546 -59.91 8.70 -27.36
C GLY A 546 -60.25 8.67 -25.85
N PRO A 547 -60.81 9.76 -25.28
CA PRO A 547 -60.89 11.16 -25.77
C PRO A 547 -60.60 12.26 -24.70
N GLY A 548 -60.37 13.50 -25.17
CA GLY A 548 -60.38 14.73 -24.34
C GLY A 548 -58.98 15.25 -24.01
N GLY A 549 -58.66 16.56 -24.04
CA GLY A 549 -59.42 17.76 -24.32
C GLY A 549 -58.49 18.96 -24.10
N PHE A 550 -58.83 20.08 -24.73
CA PHE A 550 -58.41 21.46 -24.41
C PHE A 550 -56.95 21.90 -24.64
N GLY A 551 -56.84 23.06 -25.28
CA GLY A 551 -55.80 24.03 -24.95
C GLY A 551 -54.86 24.42 -26.08
N GLY A 552 -55.38 25.18 -27.06
CA GLY A 552 -54.52 25.94 -27.97
C GLY A 552 -53.72 27.01 -27.22
N GLY A 553 -52.44 27.14 -27.58
CA GLY A 553 -51.56 28.20 -27.09
C GLY A 553 -50.48 28.52 -28.12
N ARG A 554 -50.76 29.51 -28.96
CA ARG A 554 -49.78 30.18 -29.83
C ARG A 554 -48.82 31.04 -28.99
N GLY A 555 -47.57 31.11 -29.44
CA GLY A 555 -46.58 32.14 -29.10
C GLY A 555 -45.18 31.52 -29.14
N GLY A 556 -44.23 31.88 -29.99
CA GLY A 556 -43.95 33.18 -30.60
C GLY A 556 -42.76 33.83 -29.86
N GLY A 557 -41.61 33.94 -30.53
CA GLY A 557 -40.40 34.66 -30.05
C GLY A 557 -39.16 33.76 -30.05
N ARG A 558 -38.23 33.78 -31.02
CA ARG A 558 -37.25 34.83 -31.43
C ARG A 558 -36.46 35.43 -30.27
N GLY A 559 -35.13 35.31 -30.35
CA GLY A 559 -34.18 36.38 -29.96
C GLY A 559 -32.91 35.89 -29.26
N GLY A 560 -31.77 36.51 -29.61
CA GLY A 560 -30.39 36.21 -29.18
C GLY A 560 -30.14 36.22 -27.66
N PHE A 561 -28.96 35.87 -27.16
CA PHE A 561 -27.60 36.10 -27.63
C PHE A 561 -26.68 34.92 -27.32
#